data_AF-A0A7I0J6V5-F1
#
_entry.id   AF-A0A7I0J6V5-F1
#
_cell.length_a   1.000
_cell.length_b   1.000
_cell.length_c   1.000
_cell.angle_alpha   90.00
_cell.angle_beta   90.00
_cell.angle_gamma   90.00
#
_symmetry.space_group_name_H-M   'P 1'
#
loop_
_entity.id
_entity.type
_entity.pdbx_description
1 polymer ?
#
loop_
_entity_poly.entity_id
_entity_poly.type
_entity_poly.pdbx_seq_one_letter_code
_entity_poly.pdbx_strand_id
1 'polypeptide(L)' 'EHLSAFEQGAAALPGSLRSAFLPLALSRAYLAKMEGSRHSPLGGVARLSALRRHWLLLRRAGKGWPAL' A
#
# COMPACT_ATOMS: atom_id res chain seq x y z
N GLU A 1 7.30 6.88 8.63
CA GLU A 1 7.33 8.33 8.35
C GLU A 1 6.89 8.69 6.93
N HIS A 2 7.67 8.41 5.87
CA HIS A 2 7.34 8.86 4.50
C HIS A 2 6.01 8.34 3.94
N LEU A 3 5.69 7.06 4.15
CA LEU A 3 4.43 6.49 3.66
C LEU A 3 3.21 7.12 4.34
N SER A 4 3.30 7.39 5.65
CA SER A 4 2.24 8.04 6.41
C SER A 4 2.02 9.48 5.92
N ALA A 5 3.10 10.24 5.67
CA ALA A 5 3.02 11.58 5.11
C ALA A 5 2.35 11.60 3.72
N PHE A 6 2.66 10.61 2.88
CA PHE A 6 1.97 10.43 1.61
C PHE A 6 0.48 10.13 1.80
N GLU A 7 0.13 9.20 2.69
CA GLU A 7 -1.28 8.82 2.94
C GLU A 7 -2.13 10.01 3.41
N GLN A 8 -1.56 10.93 4.20
CA GLN A 8 -2.21 12.18 4.63
C GLN A 8 -2.52 13.12 3.45
N GLY A 9 -1.57 13.28 2.52
CA GLY A 9 -1.76 14.11 1.32
C GLY A 9 -2.57 13.43 0.22
N ALA A 10 -2.62 12.09 0.21
CA ALA A 10 -3.23 11.32 -0.86
C ALA A 10 -4.76 11.46 -0.94
N ALA A 11 -5.41 11.82 0.17
CA ALA A 11 -6.84 12.15 0.20
C ALA A 11 -7.18 13.38 -0.66
N ALA A 12 -6.24 14.33 -0.78
CA ALA A 12 -6.39 15.54 -1.58
C ALA A 12 -6.05 15.35 -3.07
N LEU A 13 -5.67 14.13 -3.49
CA LEU A 13 -5.29 13.88 -4.88
C LEU A 13 -6.48 14.02 -5.85
N PRO A 14 -6.29 14.74 -6.98
CA PRO A 14 -7.24 14.79 -8.08
C PRO A 14 -7.57 13.37 -8.57
N GLY A 15 -8.83 13.15 -8.97
CA GLY A 15 -9.31 11.83 -9.41
C GLY A 15 -8.46 11.22 -10.54
N SER A 16 -7.95 12.05 -11.44
CA SER A 16 -7.07 11.65 -12.54
C SER A 16 -5.72 11.10 -12.10
N LEU A 17 -5.18 11.55 -10.96
CA LEU A 17 -3.87 11.12 -10.44
C LEU A 17 -3.97 9.91 -9.52
N ARG A 18 -5.17 9.54 -9.04
CA ARG A 18 -5.34 8.42 -8.10
C ARG A 18 -4.89 7.07 -8.66
N SER A 19 -5.03 6.85 -9.97
CA SER A 19 -4.61 5.62 -10.65
C SER A 19 -3.09 5.47 -10.69
N ALA A 20 -2.36 6.57 -10.89
CA ALA A 20 -0.89 6.57 -10.93
C ALA A 20 -0.28 6.14 -9.59
N PHE A 21 -0.94 6.45 -8.48
CA PHE A 21 -0.49 6.09 -7.15
C PHE A 21 -1.12 4.80 -6.60
N LEU A 22 -2.00 4.14 -7.35
CA LEU A 22 -2.65 2.90 -6.92
C LEU A 22 -1.65 1.80 -6.47
N PRO A 23 -0.50 1.59 -7.16
CA PRO A 23 0.48 0.60 -6.74
C PRO A 23 1.04 0.84 -5.33
N LEU A 24 1.08 2.09 -4.84
CA LEU A 24 1.57 2.42 -3.48
C LEU A 24 0.68 1.87 -2.37
N ALA A 25 -0.56 1.47 -2.68
CA ALA A 25 -1.44 0.81 -1.70
C ALA A 25 -0.85 -0.52 -1.18
N LEU A 26 0.07 -1.13 -1.94
CA LEU A 26 0.73 -2.36 -1.54
C LEU A 26 1.90 -2.13 -0.58
N SER A 27 2.53 -0.94 -0.62
CA SER A 27 3.75 -0.63 0.13
C SER A 27 3.56 -0.84 1.63
N ARG A 28 2.43 -0.40 2.20
CA ARG A 28 2.10 -0.61 3.63
C ARG A 28 2.05 -2.08 4.00
N ALA A 29 1.47 -2.92 3.13
CA ALA A 29 1.34 -4.34 3.37
C ALA A 29 2.68 -5.08 3.24
N TYR A 30 3.55 -4.65 2.32
CA TYR A 30 4.91 -5.18 2.21
C TYR A 30 5.76 -4.79 3.43
N LEU A 31 5.76 -3.51 3.82
CA LEU A 31 6.49 -3.02 4.98
C LEU A 31 6.03 -3.72 6.27
N ALA A 32 4.72 -3.82 6.52
CA ALA A 32 4.19 -4.54 7.67
C ALA A 32 4.57 -6.04 7.66
N LYS A 33 4.71 -6.64 6.47
CA LYS A 33 5.17 -8.04 6.36
C LYS A 33 6.67 -8.19 6.64
N MET A 34 7.48 -7.19 6.28
CA MET A 34 8.92 -7.16 6.56
C MET A 34 9.23 -6.82 8.03
N GLU A 35 8.41 -5.97 8.64
CA GLU A 35 8.49 -5.61 10.07
C GLU A 35 8.06 -6.77 10.98
N GLY A 36 7.13 -7.61 10.49
CA GLY A 36 6.76 -8.85 11.16
C GLY A 36 7.92 -9.84 11.20
N SER A 37 8.37 -10.18 12.41
CA SER A 37 9.48 -11.09 12.79
C SER A 37 9.48 -12.51 12.18
N ARG A 38 8.52 -12.84 11.31
CA ARG A 38 8.36 -14.16 10.68
C ARG A 38 9.06 -14.29 9.32
N HIS A 39 9.57 -13.20 8.74
CA HIS A 39 10.36 -13.23 7.50
C HIS A 39 11.58 -12.33 7.65
N SER A 40 12.78 -12.91 7.60
CA SER A 40 14.00 -12.12 7.47
C SER A 40 13.97 -11.41 6.12
N PRO A 41 14.00 -10.06 6.06
CA PRO A 41 14.07 -9.33 4.79
C PRO A 41 15.36 -9.62 4.01
N LEU A 42 16.36 -10.24 4.66
CA LEU A 42 17.61 -10.70 4.05
C LEU A 42 17.50 -12.10 3.42
N GLY A 43 16.45 -12.87 3.74
CA GLY A 43 16.24 -14.23 3.25
C GLY A 43 15.43 -14.33 1.95
N GLY A 44 14.87 -13.21 1.46
CA GLY A 44 14.11 -13.17 0.22
C GLY A 44 12.98 -12.14 0.20
N VAL A 45 12.38 -11.94 -0.97
CA VAL A 45 11.29 -10.97 -1.16
C VAL A 45 10.05 -11.38 -0.34
N ALA A 46 9.56 -10.47 0.51
CA ALA A 46 8.37 -10.67 1.32
C ALA A 46 7.11 -10.91 0.45
N ARG A 47 6.77 -12.17 0.14
CA ARG A 47 5.67 -12.49 -0.78
C ARG A 47 4.29 -12.13 -0.21
N LEU A 48 3.61 -11.13 -0.76
CA LEU A 48 2.18 -10.95 -0.51
C LEU A 48 1.37 -11.95 -1.35
N SER A 49 0.31 -12.53 -0.77
CA SER A 49 -0.59 -13.39 -1.54
C SER A 49 -1.20 -12.62 -2.71
N ALA A 50 -1.39 -13.29 -3.84
CA ALA A 50 -2.00 -12.66 -5.02
C ALA A 50 -3.39 -12.10 -4.66
N LEU A 51 -4.20 -12.84 -3.90
CA LEU A 51 -5.51 -12.38 -3.46
C LEU A 51 -5.44 -11.09 -2.63
N ARG A 52 -4.52 -11.01 -1.66
CA ARG A 52 -4.34 -9.81 -0.83
C ARG A 52 -3.90 -8.61 -1.66
N ARG A 53 -3.03 -8.81 -2.66
CA ARG A 53 -2.60 -7.74 -3.58
C ARG A 53 -3.78 -7.19 -4.39
N HIS A 54 -4.56 -8.05 -5.05
CA HIS A 54 -5.70 -7.62 -5.85
C HIS A 54 -6.78 -6.96 -4.99
N TRP A 55 -7.05 -7.50 -3.79
CA TRP A 55 -8.03 -6.92 -2.87
C TRP A 55 -7.63 -5.52 -2.38
N LEU A 56 -6.34 -5.30 -2.09
CA LEU A 56 -5.83 -3.98 -1.69
C LEU A 56 -5.95 -2.95 -2.82
N LEU A 57 -5.63 -3.34 -4.06
CA LEU A 57 -5.79 -2.47 -5.23
C LEU A 57 -7.26 -2.11 -5.46
N LEU A 58 -8.15 -3.11 -5.44
CA LEU A 58 -9.59 -2.90 -5.62
C LEU A 58 -10.17 -1.97 -4.54
N ARG A 59 -9.78 -2.19 -3.28
CA ARG A 59 -10.23 -1.35 -2.17
C ARG A 59 -9.78 0.11 -2.33
N ARG A 60 -8.52 0.34 -2.73
CA ARG A 60 -7.99 1.71 -2.94
C ARG A 60 -8.57 2.37 -4.19
N ALA A 61 -8.87 1.60 -5.23
CA ALA A 61 -9.54 2.12 -6.43
C ALA A 61 -10.99 2.54 -6.14
N GLY A 62 -11.73 1.73 -5.37
CA GLY A 62 -13.13 2.01 -5.06
C GLY A 62 -13.36 3.03 -3.94
N LYS A 63 -12.61 2.95 -2.83
CA LYS A 63 -12.78 3.86 -1.68
C LYS A 63 -11.88 5.09 -1.71
N GLY A 64 -10.94 5.17 -2.66
CA GLY A 64 -9.93 6.23 -2.68
C GLY A 64 -8.96 6.10 -1.51
N TRP A 65 -8.26 7.21 -1.21
CA TRP A 65 -7.33 7.24 -0.10
C TRP A 65 -8.03 7.72 1.18
N PRO A 66 -8.17 6.89 2.23
CA PRO A 66 -8.60 7.38 3.53
C PRO A 66 -7.69 8.51 4.00
N ALA A 67 -8.30 9.62 4.42
CA ALA A 67 -7.64 10.54 5.34
C ALA A 67 -7.47 9.79 6.66
N LEU A 68 -6.22 9.60 7.07
CA LEU A 68 -5.87 9.09 8.39
C LEU A 68 -6.02 10.19 9.43
#